data_AF-A0A3D0J032-F1
#
_entry.id   AF-A0A3D0J032-F1
#
_cell.length_a   1.000
_cell.length_b   1.000
_cell.length_c   1.000
_cell.angle_alpha   90.00
_cell.angle_beta   90.00
_cell.angle_gamma   90.00
#
_symmetry.space_group_name_H-M   'P 1'
#
loop_
_entity.id
_entity.type
_entity.pdbx_description
1 polymer ?
#
loop_
_entity_poly.entity_id
_entity_poly.type
_entity_poly.pdbx_seq_one_letter_code
_entity_poly.pdbx_strand_id
1 'polypeptide(L)'
;SSHGTSSYGTSSYQKKPALDRDDDKLAQPRNAYAIAQPRSTFKVETIQEANDRRNLEWKEFTANSERMAQEHRAEQRRFDAQQAKQQAVYDKMNQEECEMAEFLGGVYQAKFGATTGRNSAVTSEGYVYRSGDNFVTPRGIYTKNGNTYAGPDSFTTQTGTLFFGNKGTTIQAGSAYFTEGESGYIVGPNCRNTSTWRSR
;
A
#
# COMPACT_ATOMS: atom_id res chain seq x y z
N SER A 1 15.95 -24.93 42.37
CA SER A 1 17.18 -25.69 42.10
C SER A 1 17.99 -24.86 41.11
N SER A 2 18.94 -24.00 41.51
CA SER A 2 20.31 -24.34 41.95
C SER A 2 21.00 -25.25 40.91
N HIS A 3 22.14 -24.95 40.30
CA HIS A 3 23.31 -24.11 40.61
C HIS A 3 23.90 -23.59 39.27
N GLY A 4 24.60 -22.45 39.16
CA GLY A 4 25.89 -22.12 39.81
C GLY A 4 27.03 -22.83 39.04
N THR A 5 28.18 -22.27 38.68
CA THR A 5 28.97 -21.11 39.15
C THR A 5 30.21 -21.02 38.22
N SER A 6 30.64 -19.82 37.81
CA SER A 6 31.79 -19.06 38.35
C SER A 6 33.19 -19.67 38.10
N SER A 7 34.11 -18.88 37.53
CA SER A 7 35.31 -18.48 38.30
C SER A 7 36.06 -17.31 37.64
N TYR A 8 36.21 -16.25 38.44
CA TYR A 8 37.18 -15.16 38.33
C TYR A 8 38.60 -15.61 38.73
N GLY A 9 39.61 -14.79 38.41
CA GLY A 9 40.89 -14.70 39.14
C GLY A 9 42.07 -14.34 38.21
N THR A 10 42.48 -13.07 38.01
CA THR A 10 43.29 -12.13 38.84
C THR A 10 44.72 -12.54 39.18
N SER A 11 45.64 -11.57 38.98
CA SER A 11 46.85 -11.29 39.79
C SER A 11 48.04 -12.24 39.55
N SER A 12 49.34 -11.88 39.61
CA SER A 12 50.10 -10.68 40.00
C SER A 12 51.60 -10.92 39.68
N TYR A 13 52.33 -9.82 39.46
CA TYR A 13 53.76 -9.55 39.74
C TYR A 13 54.71 -10.64 40.30
N GLN A 14 55.95 -10.67 39.76
CA GLN A 14 57.25 -10.70 40.49
C GLN A 14 58.42 -10.66 39.46
N LYS A 15 59.24 -9.59 39.35
CA LYS A 15 60.45 -9.16 40.10
C LYS A 15 61.75 -9.99 39.79
N LYS A 16 62.77 -9.30 39.24
CA LYS A 16 64.15 -9.75 38.91
C LYS A 16 65.02 -10.09 40.16
N PRO A 17 66.17 -10.78 39.99
CA PRO A 17 67.53 -10.17 40.04
C PRO A 17 68.51 -10.73 38.95
N ALA A 18 69.44 -9.97 38.34
CA ALA A 18 70.85 -9.61 38.71
C ALA A 18 71.76 -10.85 38.98
N LEU A 19 73.01 -11.03 38.52
CA LEU A 19 74.18 -10.20 38.15
C LEU A 19 75.30 -11.12 37.56
N ASP A 20 76.35 -10.51 36.94
CA ASP A 20 77.76 -10.94 36.66
C ASP A 20 78.17 -10.87 35.16
N ARG A 21 79.05 -9.95 34.71
CA ARG A 21 80.55 -9.83 34.86
C ARG A 21 81.29 -11.00 34.17
N ASP A 22 82.30 -10.84 33.30
CA ASP A 22 83.22 -9.77 32.91
C ASP A 22 83.82 -10.07 31.50
N ASP A 23 84.35 -9.02 30.86
CA ASP A 23 85.50 -8.93 29.92
C ASP A 23 85.76 -9.94 28.77
N ASP A 24 85.78 -9.44 27.52
CA ASP A 24 87.04 -9.39 26.75
C ASP A 24 86.98 -8.53 25.44
N LYS A 25 87.78 -7.46 25.47
CA LYS A 25 88.63 -6.80 24.46
C LYS A 25 88.45 -6.95 22.93
N LEU A 26 88.58 -5.77 22.29
CA LEU A 26 89.34 -5.40 21.07
C LEU A 26 88.62 -5.17 19.71
N ALA A 27 88.75 -3.91 19.27
CA ALA A 27 88.95 -3.38 17.90
C ALA A 27 87.73 -3.09 16.97
N GLN A 28 87.45 -1.79 16.87
CA GLN A 28 86.67 -1.01 15.88
C GLN A 28 87.24 -1.11 14.43
N PRO A 29 86.54 -0.75 13.32
CA PRO A 29 85.77 0.51 13.21
C PRO A 29 84.50 0.57 12.33
N ARG A 30 83.72 1.62 12.64
CA ARG A 30 82.82 2.44 11.80
C ARG A 30 81.94 1.71 10.79
N ASN A 31 80.63 1.65 11.07
CA ASN A 31 79.62 1.68 10.03
C ASN A 31 78.47 2.62 10.38
N ALA A 32 78.09 3.39 9.36
CA ALA A 32 77.12 4.46 9.32
C ALA A 32 75.71 4.01 9.72
N TYR A 33 75.07 4.76 10.62
CA TYR A 33 73.62 4.81 10.71
C TYR A 33 73.16 6.15 10.14
N ALA A 34 73.00 6.18 8.82
CA ALA A 34 72.17 7.21 8.18
C ALA A 34 70.71 6.87 8.48
N ILE A 35 70.09 7.61 9.39
CA ILE A 35 68.65 7.57 9.61
C ILE A 35 68.01 8.08 8.31
N ALA A 36 67.49 7.16 7.50
CA ALA A 36 66.64 7.50 6.38
C ALA A 36 65.34 8.07 6.94
N GLN A 37 65.26 9.40 7.10
CA GLN A 37 63.97 10.04 7.27
C GLN A 37 63.19 9.88 5.95
N PRO A 38 61.96 9.34 5.97
CA PRO A 38 61.13 9.38 4.79
C PRO A 38 60.88 10.85 4.46
N ARG A 39 61.36 11.30 3.30
CA ARG A 39 60.99 12.61 2.75
C ARG A 39 59.47 12.60 2.54
N SER A 40 58.71 13.09 3.52
CA SER A 40 57.35 13.51 3.29
C SER A 40 57.42 14.71 2.35
N THR A 41 57.26 14.46 1.05
CA THR A 41 56.93 15.51 0.10
C THR A 41 55.54 16.04 0.48
N PHE A 42 55.50 17.02 1.38
CA PHE A 42 54.34 17.85 1.60
C PHE A 42 54.07 18.63 0.31
N LYS A 43 53.20 18.09 -0.54
CA LYS A 43 52.65 18.84 -1.67
C LYS A 43 51.66 19.85 -1.08
N VAL A 44 52.08 21.11 -1.02
CA VAL A 44 51.18 22.23 -0.74
C VAL A 44 50.40 22.48 -2.03
N GLU A 45 49.11 22.16 -2.01
CA GLU A 45 48.21 22.45 -3.14
C GLU A 45 48.16 23.95 -3.40
N THR A 46 48.19 24.30 -4.68
CA THR A 46 47.96 25.69 -5.08
C THR A 46 46.49 26.06 -4.86
N ILE A 47 46.21 27.35 -4.65
CA ILE A 47 44.84 27.87 -4.50
C ILE A 47 43.97 27.49 -5.71
N GLN A 48 44.56 27.42 -6.90
CA GLN A 48 43.89 27.03 -8.14
C GLN A 48 43.45 25.56 -8.09
N GLU A 49 44.34 24.62 -7.74
CA GLU A 49 44.01 23.20 -7.61
C GLU A 49 42.93 22.96 -6.53
N ALA A 50 42.98 23.71 -5.43
CA ALA A 50 41.97 23.63 -4.38
C ALA A 50 40.59 24.17 -4.83
N ASN A 51 40.56 25.17 -5.72
CA ASN A 51 39.31 25.66 -6.33
C ASN A 51 38.74 24.66 -7.34
N ASP A 52 39.61 24.07 -8.17
CA ASP A 52 39.21 23.12 -9.20
C ASP A 52 38.67 21.81 -8.57
N ARG A 53 39.30 21.32 -7.49
CA ARG A 53 38.79 20.17 -6.73
C ARG A 53 37.43 20.47 -6.10
N ARG A 54 37.26 21.62 -5.45
CA ARG A 54 35.97 22.02 -4.87
C ARG A 54 34.87 22.15 -5.93
N ASN A 55 35.20 22.67 -7.12
CA ASN A 55 34.25 22.76 -8.23
C ASN A 55 33.84 21.38 -8.74
N LEU A 56 34.75 20.41 -8.80
CA LEU A 56 34.45 19.02 -9.16
C LEU A 56 33.57 18.35 -8.11
N GLU A 57 33.95 18.44 -6.83
CA GLU A 57 33.15 17.91 -5.71
C GLU A 57 31.75 18.52 -5.67
N TRP A 58 31.62 19.83 -5.94
CA TRP A 58 30.34 20.50 -5.97
C TRP A 58 29.47 20.01 -7.13
N LYS A 59 30.06 19.82 -8.32
CA LYS A 59 29.37 19.24 -9.48
C LYS A 59 28.91 17.80 -9.22
N GLU A 60 29.76 16.98 -8.60
CA GLU A 60 29.41 15.61 -8.24
C GLU A 60 28.31 15.56 -7.18
N PHE A 61 28.40 16.44 -6.17
CA PHE A 61 27.38 16.58 -5.14
C PHE A 61 26.02 16.99 -5.73
N THR A 62 26.00 17.97 -6.64
CA THR A 62 24.76 18.38 -7.31
C THR A 62 24.19 17.26 -8.17
N ALA A 63 25.03 16.59 -8.98
CA ALA A 63 24.59 15.45 -9.77
C ALA A 63 24.01 14.32 -8.89
N ASN A 64 24.64 14.01 -7.76
CA ASN A 64 24.13 13.03 -6.80
C ASN A 64 22.81 13.47 -6.16
N SER A 65 22.71 14.73 -5.74
CA SER A 65 21.49 15.30 -5.17
C SER A 65 20.33 15.23 -6.15
N GLU A 66 20.57 15.53 -7.43
CA GLU A 66 19.57 15.45 -8.49
C GLU A 66 19.12 14.00 -8.73
N ARG A 67 20.04 13.03 -8.75
CA ARG A 67 19.70 11.60 -8.88
C ARG A 67 18.83 11.13 -7.72
N MET A 68 19.21 11.42 -6.49
CA MET A 68 18.41 11.06 -5.30
C MET A 68 17.02 11.70 -5.33
N ALA A 69 16.92 12.97 -5.74
CA ALA A 69 15.62 13.64 -5.91
C ALA A 69 14.77 12.98 -7.01
N GLN A 70 15.38 12.55 -8.11
CA GLN A 70 14.70 11.81 -9.17
C GLN A 70 14.23 10.44 -8.71
N GLU A 71 15.05 9.71 -7.94
CA GLU A 71 14.72 8.41 -7.36
C GLU A 71 13.53 8.52 -6.40
N HIS A 72 13.56 9.44 -5.44
CA HIS A 72 12.43 9.66 -4.53
C HIS A 72 11.14 10.05 -5.27
N ARG A 73 11.22 10.91 -6.29
CA ARG A 73 10.06 11.24 -7.13
C ARG A 73 9.57 10.03 -7.94
N ALA A 74 10.45 9.12 -8.33
CA ALA A 74 10.07 7.89 -9.03
C ALA A 74 9.40 6.89 -8.08
N GLU A 75 9.91 6.73 -6.87
CA GLU A 75 9.33 5.90 -5.81
C GLU A 75 7.94 6.42 -5.40
N GLN A 76 7.82 7.73 -5.17
CA GLN A 76 6.55 8.36 -4.83
C GLN A 76 5.51 8.13 -5.93
N ARG A 77 5.88 8.33 -7.20
CA ARG A 77 5.01 8.03 -8.35
C ARG A 77 4.60 6.56 -8.43
N ARG A 78 5.49 5.62 -8.08
CA ARG A 78 5.16 4.17 -8.04
C ARG A 78 4.16 3.87 -6.93
N PHE A 79 4.36 4.44 -5.75
CA PHE A 79 3.45 4.30 -4.61
C PHE A 79 2.06 4.87 -4.93
N ASP A 80 2.01 6.09 -5.46
CA ASP A 80 0.76 6.74 -5.87
C ASP A 80 0.04 5.93 -6.96
N ALA A 81 0.78 5.43 -7.95
CA ALA A 81 0.22 4.56 -8.99
C ALA A 81 -0.32 3.24 -8.43
N GLN A 82 0.33 2.67 -7.41
CA GLN A 82 -0.14 1.45 -6.75
C GLN A 82 -1.40 1.73 -5.92
N GLN A 83 -1.46 2.87 -5.21
CA GLN A 83 -2.67 3.29 -4.51
C GLN A 83 -3.83 3.54 -5.46
N ALA A 84 -3.59 4.23 -6.57
CA ALA A 84 -4.62 4.49 -7.58
C ALA A 84 -5.20 3.19 -8.16
N LYS A 85 -4.34 2.18 -8.41
CA LYS A 85 -4.80 0.86 -8.84
C LYS A 85 -5.66 0.17 -7.78
N GLN A 86 -5.26 0.22 -6.51
CA GLN A 86 -6.07 -0.35 -5.43
C GLN A 86 -7.41 0.37 -5.31
N GLN A 87 -7.41 1.69 -5.37
CA GLN A 87 -8.63 2.49 -5.31
C GLN A 87 -9.58 2.14 -6.45
N ALA A 88 -9.08 2.03 -7.69
CA ALA A 88 -9.89 1.62 -8.83
C ALA A 88 -10.51 0.22 -8.67
N VAL A 89 -9.82 -0.70 -8.01
CA VAL A 89 -10.37 -2.03 -7.69
C VAL A 89 -11.51 -1.90 -6.67
N TYR A 90 -11.32 -1.12 -5.60
CA TYR A 90 -12.37 -0.90 -4.58
C TYR A 90 -13.60 -0.19 -5.16
N ASP A 91 -13.39 0.83 -5.98
CA ASP A 91 -14.47 1.57 -6.62
C ASP A 91 -15.31 0.66 -7.51
N LYS A 92 -14.64 -0.22 -8.29
CA LYS A 92 -15.32 -1.22 -9.12
C LYS A 92 -16.12 -2.21 -8.27
N MET A 93 -15.55 -2.71 -7.17
CA MET A 93 -16.26 -3.63 -6.27
C MET A 93 -17.52 -2.99 -5.68
N ASN A 94 -17.39 -1.75 -5.22
CA ASN A 94 -18.49 -1.02 -4.61
C ASN A 94 -19.59 -0.73 -5.65
N GLN A 95 -19.21 -0.43 -6.90
CA GLN A 95 -20.15 -0.30 -8.00
C GLN A 95 -20.92 -1.59 -8.26
N GLU A 96 -20.23 -2.73 -8.36
CA GLU A 96 -20.85 -4.03 -8.64
C GLU A 96 -21.82 -4.46 -7.52
N GLU A 97 -21.42 -4.26 -6.26
CA GLU A 97 -22.26 -4.53 -5.09
C GLU A 97 -23.49 -3.60 -5.05
N CYS A 98 -23.31 -2.36 -5.48
CA CYS A 98 -24.43 -1.42 -5.54
C CYS A 98 -25.45 -1.72 -6.63
N GLU A 99 -24.99 -2.14 -7.80
CA GLU A 99 -25.90 -2.61 -8.84
C GLU A 99 -26.66 -3.87 -8.38
N MET A 100 -26.04 -4.73 -7.57
CA MET A 100 -26.74 -5.87 -6.98
C MET A 100 -27.82 -5.41 -6.00
N ALA A 101 -27.53 -4.44 -5.13
CA ALA A 101 -28.52 -3.89 -4.21
C ALA A 101 -29.67 -3.21 -4.93
N GLU A 102 -29.38 -2.42 -5.96
CA GLU A 102 -30.39 -1.75 -6.80
C GLU A 102 -31.27 -2.74 -7.55
N PHE A 103 -30.68 -3.80 -8.11
CA PHE A 103 -31.44 -4.88 -8.73
C PHE A 103 -32.38 -5.55 -7.72
N LEU A 104 -31.85 -5.97 -6.58
CA LEU A 104 -32.64 -6.70 -5.58
C LEU A 104 -33.75 -5.86 -4.95
N GLY A 105 -33.46 -4.58 -4.72
CA GLY A 105 -34.39 -3.63 -4.16
C GLY A 105 -35.42 -3.14 -5.17
N GLY A 106 -34.97 -2.57 -6.28
CA GLY A 106 -35.84 -1.89 -7.23
C GLY A 106 -36.51 -2.79 -8.27
N VAL A 107 -35.85 -3.90 -8.65
CA VAL A 107 -36.27 -4.74 -9.80
C VAL A 107 -36.85 -6.06 -9.33
N TYR A 108 -36.09 -6.80 -8.54
CA TYR A 108 -36.49 -8.11 -8.02
C TYR A 108 -37.52 -8.00 -6.89
N GLN A 109 -37.43 -6.90 -6.13
CA GLN A 109 -38.25 -6.61 -4.95
C GLN A 109 -38.14 -7.72 -3.91
N ALA A 110 -36.90 -7.99 -3.47
CA ALA A 110 -36.57 -9.01 -2.48
C ALA A 110 -37.33 -8.75 -1.17
N LYS A 111 -38.45 -9.45 -0.97
CA LYS A 111 -39.34 -9.25 0.18
C LYS A 111 -38.58 -9.41 1.49
N PHE A 112 -38.85 -8.54 2.47
CA PHE A 112 -38.30 -8.59 3.84
C PHE A 112 -36.79 -8.39 4.00
N GLY A 113 -36.05 -8.20 2.91
CA GLY A 113 -34.66 -7.77 2.89
C GLY A 113 -33.68 -8.78 2.30
N ALA A 114 -32.47 -8.29 1.99
CA ALA A 114 -31.43 -9.08 1.35
C ALA A 114 -30.02 -8.67 1.80
N THR A 115 -29.16 -9.67 1.97
CA THR A 115 -27.72 -9.46 2.18
C THR A 115 -27.01 -9.63 0.86
N THR A 116 -26.24 -8.61 0.46
CA THR A 116 -25.52 -8.58 -0.82
C THR A 116 -24.03 -8.80 -0.60
N GLY A 117 -23.41 -9.43 -1.59
CA GLY A 117 -21.99 -9.25 -1.91
C GLY A 117 -21.87 -8.76 -3.35
N ARG A 118 -20.64 -8.73 -3.86
CA ARG A 118 -20.31 -8.19 -5.19
C ARG A 118 -21.16 -8.76 -6.33
N ASN A 119 -21.22 -10.09 -6.43
CA ASN A 119 -21.90 -10.81 -7.52
C ASN A 119 -22.93 -11.82 -7.03
N SER A 120 -23.29 -11.75 -5.75
CA SER A 120 -24.23 -12.69 -5.14
C SER A 120 -25.02 -12.04 -4.03
N ALA A 121 -26.16 -12.61 -3.72
CA ALA A 121 -26.97 -12.18 -2.60
C ALA A 121 -27.80 -13.33 -2.06
N VAL A 122 -28.14 -13.21 -0.78
CA VAL A 122 -29.09 -14.08 -0.10
C VAL A 122 -30.31 -13.25 0.22
N THR A 123 -31.45 -13.68 -0.33
CA THR A 123 -32.76 -13.08 -0.09
C THR A 123 -33.63 -14.06 0.68
N SER A 124 -34.78 -13.60 1.16
CA SER A 124 -35.81 -14.48 1.73
C SER A 124 -36.35 -15.53 0.74
N GLU A 125 -36.29 -15.26 -0.56
CA GLU A 125 -36.77 -16.15 -1.62
C GLU A 125 -35.70 -17.13 -2.11
N GLY A 126 -34.44 -16.90 -1.75
CA GLY A 126 -33.31 -17.76 -2.11
C GLY A 126 -32.07 -16.99 -2.56
N TYR A 127 -31.13 -17.74 -3.14
CA TYR A 127 -29.85 -17.24 -3.60
C TYR A 127 -29.97 -16.59 -4.98
N VAL A 128 -29.34 -15.43 -5.14
CA VAL A 128 -29.26 -14.69 -6.39
C VAL A 128 -27.79 -14.55 -6.76
N TYR A 129 -27.44 -14.76 -8.04
CA TYR A 129 -26.11 -14.48 -8.54
C TYR A 129 -26.14 -13.62 -9.79
N ARG A 130 -25.11 -12.80 -9.95
CA ARG A 130 -24.91 -11.90 -11.08
C ARG A 130 -23.77 -12.41 -11.95
N SER A 131 -23.99 -12.42 -13.26
CA SER A 131 -22.99 -12.70 -14.28
C SER A 131 -23.08 -11.65 -15.39
N GLY A 132 -22.22 -10.63 -15.32
CA GLY A 132 -22.27 -9.47 -16.20
C GLY A 132 -23.59 -8.72 -16.03
N ASP A 133 -24.36 -8.60 -17.11
CA ASP A 133 -25.67 -7.95 -17.10
C ASP A 133 -26.84 -8.90 -16.77
N ASN A 134 -26.56 -10.18 -16.52
CA ASN A 134 -27.58 -11.15 -16.17
C ASN A 134 -27.62 -11.42 -14.66
N PHE A 135 -28.83 -11.48 -14.11
CA PHE A 135 -29.11 -11.81 -12.72
C PHE A 135 -29.95 -13.08 -12.71
N VAL A 136 -29.42 -14.12 -12.11
CA VAL A 136 -30.11 -15.41 -11.99
C VAL A 136 -30.70 -15.51 -10.61
N THR A 137 -32.01 -15.63 -10.58
CA THR A 137 -32.83 -15.60 -9.37
C THR A 137 -33.69 -16.86 -9.29
N PRO A 138 -34.26 -17.17 -8.12
CA PRO A 138 -35.28 -18.21 -7.98
C PRO A 138 -36.50 -18.00 -8.90
N ARG A 139 -36.80 -16.74 -9.28
CA ARG A 139 -37.91 -16.40 -10.18
C ARG A 139 -37.53 -16.42 -11.66
N GLY A 140 -36.28 -16.75 -12.00
CA GLY A 140 -35.74 -16.82 -13.35
C GLY A 140 -34.65 -15.78 -13.62
N ILE A 141 -34.31 -15.60 -14.90
CA ILE A 141 -33.19 -14.78 -15.33
C ILE A 141 -33.68 -13.37 -15.71
N TYR A 142 -33.03 -12.37 -15.14
CA TYR A 142 -33.21 -10.97 -15.47
C TYR A 142 -31.98 -10.45 -16.21
N THR A 143 -32.16 -9.62 -17.22
CA THR A 143 -31.09 -9.04 -18.01
C THR A 143 -31.18 -7.51 -17.97
N LYS A 144 -30.06 -6.86 -17.64
CA LYS A 144 -29.89 -5.41 -17.68
C LYS A 144 -29.47 -4.98 -19.08
N ASN A 145 -30.07 -3.91 -19.57
CA ASN A 145 -29.62 -3.20 -20.76
C ASN A 145 -29.76 -1.69 -20.52
N GLY A 146 -28.63 -1.03 -20.28
CA GLY A 146 -28.61 0.35 -19.82
C GLY A 146 -29.33 0.50 -18.47
N ASN A 147 -30.38 1.32 -18.46
CA ASN A 147 -31.19 1.60 -17.26
C ASN A 147 -32.41 0.69 -17.14
N THR A 148 -32.52 -0.33 -17.99
CA THR A 148 -33.70 -1.17 -18.09
C THR A 148 -33.36 -2.59 -17.71
N TYR A 149 -34.28 -3.26 -17.01
CA TYR A 149 -34.19 -4.65 -16.61
C TYR A 149 -35.38 -5.41 -17.17
N ALA A 150 -35.11 -6.48 -17.89
CA ALA A 150 -36.13 -7.40 -18.39
C ALA A 150 -35.97 -8.75 -17.69
N GLY A 151 -37.05 -9.28 -17.15
CA GLY A 151 -37.12 -10.60 -16.53
C GLY A 151 -38.34 -11.39 -17.06
N PRO A 152 -38.58 -12.60 -16.53
CA PRO A 152 -39.58 -13.52 -17.11
C PRO A 152 -40.99 -12.94 -17.20
N ASP A 153 -41.40 -12.17 -16.18
CA ASP A 153 -42.72 -11.53 -16.12
C ASP A 153 -42.63 -10.03 -15.75
N SER A 154 -41.46 -9.42 -15.95
CA SER A 154 -41.18 -8.07 -15.43
C SER A 154 -40.34 -7.26 -16.38
N PHE A 155 -40.67 -5.98 -16.47
CA PHE A 155 -39.88 -4.96 -17.12
C PHE A 155 -39.81 -3.76 -16.19
N THR A 156 -38.61 -3.33 -15.84
CA THR A 156 -38.36 -2.22 -14.91
C THR A 156 -37.35 -1.27 -15.52
N THR A 157 -37.67 0.02 -15.54
CA THR A 157 -36.76 1.11 -15.89
C THR A 157 -36.34 1.84 -14.64
N GLN A 158 -35.05 2.16 -14.54
CA GLN A 158 -34.45 2.90 -13.43
C GLN A 158 -34.11 4.33 -13.85
N THR A 159 -34.54 5.30 -13.05
CA THR A 159 -34.17 6.71 -13.18
C THR A 159 -33.80 7.26 -11.81
N GLY A 160 -32.49 7.40 -11.54
CA GLY A 160 -32.01 7.76 -10.22
C GLY A 160 -32.46 6.73 -9.18
N THR A 161 -33.16 7.18 -8.13
CA THR A 161 -33.72 6.34 -7.06
C THR A 161 -35.09 5.75 -7.38
N LEU A 162 -35.64 6.04 -8.56
CA LEU A 162 -36.96 5.57 -8.97
C LEU A 162 -36.83 4.35 -9.89
N PHE A 163 -37.59 3.31 -9.58
CA PHE A 163 -37.72 2.10 -10.38
C PHE A 163 -39.20 1.96 -10.75
N PHE A 164 -39.52 1.91 -12.03
CA PHE A 164 -40.91 1.86 -12.49
C PHE A 164 -41.06 0.88 -13.63
N GLY A 165 -42.21 0.21 -13.69
CA GLY A 165 -42.40 -0.89 -14.60
C GLY A 165 -43.79 -1.50 -14.52
N ASN A 166 -43.94 -2.69 -15.11
CA ASN A 166 -45.20 -3.44 -15.07
C ASN A 166 -45.49 -4.09 -13.70
N LYS A 167 -44.57 -4.01 -12.73
CA LYS A 167 -44.69 -4.49 -11.35
C LYS A 167 -44.83 -3.37 -10.32
N GLY A 168 -45.31 -2.21 -10.77
CA GLY A 168 -45.48 -1.01 -9.94
C GLY A 168 -44.21 -0.19 -9.81
N THR A 169 -44.29 0.82 -8.95
CA THR A 169 -43.19 1.76 -8.70
C THR A 169 -42.48 1.43 -7.38
N THR A 170 -41.15 1.48 -7.37
CA THR A 170 -40.30 1.35 -6.19
C THR A 170 -39.38 2.56 -6.05
N ILE A 171 -39.27 3.10 -4.84
CA ILE A 171 -38.40 4.23 -4.50
C ILE A 171 -37.30 3.74 -3.55
N GLN A 172 -36.05 4.09 -3.86
CA GLN A 172 -34.90 3.86 -3.01
C GLN A 172 -34.63 5.07 -2.10
N ALA A 173 -34.42 4.82 -0.81
CA ALA A 173 -33.90 5.78 0.16
C ALA A 173 -32.73 5.15 0.94
N GLY A 174 -31.51 5.36 0.45
CA GLY A 174 -30.32 4.68 0.95
C GLY A 174 -30.39 3.17 0.69
N SER A 175 -30.30 2.36 1.75
CA SER A 175 -30.49 0.90 1.67
C SER A 175 -31.96 0.46 1.74
N ALA A 176 -32.89 1.39 1.95
CA ALA A 176 -34.31 1.08 2.06
C ALA A 176 -35.03 1.22 0.72
N TYR A 177 -35.97 0.31 0.46
CA TYR A 177 -36.80 0.29 -0.73
C TYR A 177 -38.28 0.27 -0.34
N PHE A 178 -39.08 1.07 -1.05
CA PHE A 178 -40.51 1.20 -0.82
C PHE A 178 -41.25 0.95 -2.13
N THR A 179 -42.03 -0.13 -2.18
CA THR A 179 -42.82 -0.52 -3.36
C THR A 179 -44.29 -0.19 -3.11
N GLU A 180 -44.98 0.33 -4.13
CA GLU A 180 -46.40 0.70 -4.04
C GLU A 180 -47.27 -0.37 -3.36
N GLY A 181 -47.93 0.02 -2.27
CA GLY A 181 -48.87 -0.84 -1.54
C GLY A 181 -48.24 -1.87 -0.58
N GLU A 182 -46.91 -1.95 -0.49
CA GLU A 182 -46.20 -2.89 0.38
C GLU A 182 -45.37 -2.20 1.48
N SER A 183 -44.90 -3.01 2.44
CA SER A 183 -43.99 -2.58 3.52
C SER A 183 -42.58 -2.35 2.98
N GLY A 184 -41.87 -1.35 3.49
CA GLY A 184 -40.48 -1.09 3.10
C GLY A 184 -39.52 -2.20 3.57
N TYR A 185 -38.46 -2.45 2.81
CA TYR A 185 -37.45 -3.47 3.10
C TYR A 185 -36.02 -2.96 2.85
N ILE A 186 -35.05 -3.62 3.47
CA ILE A 186 -33.64 -3.21 3.44
C ILE A 186 -32.82 -4.17 2.59
N VAL A 187 -32.06 -3.63 1.65
CA VAL A 187 -31.21 -4.40 0.75
C VAL A 187 -29.80 -3.82 0.75
N GLY A 188 -28.83 -4.65 1.13
CA GLY A 188 -27.40 -4.39 0.90
C GLY A 188 -26.84 -3.09 1.48
N PRO A 189 -25.61 -2.72 1.11
CA PRO A 189 -24.97 -1.50 1.59
C PRO A 189 -25.73 -0.25 1.13
N ASN A 190 -25.45 0.88 1.77
CA ASN A 190 -26.03 2.15 1.38
C ASN A 190 -25.38 2.64 0.09
N CYS A 191 -26.00 2.28 -1.01
CA CYS A 191 -25.60 2.69 -2.34
C CYS A 191 -26.08 4.09 -2.59
N ARG A 192 -25.16 5.04 -2.37
CA ARG A 192 -25.39 6.46 -2.60
C ARG A 192 -25.75 6.68 -4.06
N ASN A 193 -27.05 6.82 -4.30
CA ASN A 193 -27.61 7.19 -5.57
C ASN A 193 -27.53 8.72 -5.73
N THR A 194 -26.69 9.14 -6.69
CA THR A 194 -26.50 10.49 -7.24
C THR A 194 -25.71 11.55 -6.44
N SER A 195 -24.78 12.15 -7.19
CA SER A 195 -24.00 13.36 -6.99
C SER A 195 -24.79 14.66 -6.77
N THR A 196 -26.10 14.62 -6.49
CA THR A 196 -26.94 15.83 -6.45
C THR A 196 -26.91 16.60 -5.13
N TRP A 197 -26.28 16.06 -4.08
CA TRP A 197 -26.16 16.73 -2.77
C TRP A 197 -24.77 17.32 -2.47
N ARG A 198 -23.86 17.39 -3.45
CA ARG A 198 -22.53 18.01 -3.28
C ARG A 198 -22.39 19.42 -3.82
N SER A 199 -23.49 20.11 -4.12
CA SER A 199 -23.44 21.55 -4.41
C SER A 199 -24.72 22.25 -3.96
N ARG A 200 -24.68 22.76 -2.74
CA ARG A 200 -25.19 24.10 -2.40
C ARG A 200 -24.22 24.72 -1.41
#